data_AF-A0AA95MLS0-F1
#
_entry.id   AF-A0AA95MLS0-F1
#
_cell.length_a   1.000
_cell.length_b   1.000
_cell.length_c   1.000
_cell.angle_alpha   90.00
_cell.angle_beta   90.00
_cell.angle_gamma   90.00
#
_symmetry.space_group_name_H-M   'P 1'
#
loop_
_entity.id
_entity.type
_entity.pdbx_description
1 polymer ?
#
loop_
_entity_poly.entity_id
_entity_poly.type
_entity_poly.pdbx_seq_one_letter_code
_entity_poly.pdbx_strand_id
1 'polypeptide(L)' 'MEKKLVIKMIRNCLKQYYEADSMPIGDKDLENLSKRIFQIKEEDPPADLFEVVNDVVYEFLAD' A
#
# COMPACT_ATOMS: atom_id res chain seq x y z
N MET A 1 -10.42 -8.57 -5.45
CA MET A 1 -10.09 -7.17 -5.04
C MET A 1 -9.53 -6.43 -6.25
N GLU A 2 -9.82 -5.14 -6.42
CA GLU A 2 -9.39 -4.39 -7.62
C GLU A 2 -8.03 -3.70 -7.41
N LYS A 3 -7.07 -3.89 -8.34
CA LYS A 3 -5.72 -3.30 -8.27
C LYS A 3 -5.75 -1.77 -8.17
N LYS A 4 -6.70 -1.13 -8.87
CA LYS A 4 -6.87 0.33 -8.86
C LYS A 4 -7.25 0.86 -7.47
N LEU A 5 -8.04 0.10 -6.71
CA LEU A 5 -8.42 0.47 -5.33
C LEU A 5 -7.21 0.40 -4.41
N VAL A 6 -6.46 -0.70 -4.46
CA VAL A 6 -5.25 -0.90 -3.64
C VAL A 6 -4.23 0.20 -3.92
N ILE A 7 -3.96 0.53 -5.19
CA ILE A 7 -3.06 1.63 -5.57
C ILE A 7 -3.53 2.97 -4.98
N LYS A 8 -4.84 3.25 -5.01
CA LYS A 8 -5.40 4.47 -4.44
C LYS A 8 -5.22 4.51 -2.92
N MET A 9 -5.39 3.37 -2.23
CA MET A 9 -5.20 3.27 -0.78
C MET A 9 -3.74 3.46 -0.38
N ILE A 10 -2.80 2.83 -1.09
CA ILE A 10 -1.35 3.03 -0.88
C ILE A 10 -0.99 4.52 -1.02
N ARG A 11 -1.42 5.16 -2.11
CA ARG A 11 -1.19 6.60 -2.35
C ARG A 11 -1.77 7.47 -1.24
N ASN A 12 -2.98 7.15 -0.78
CA ASN A 12 -3.63 7.90 0.29
C ASN A 12 -2.92 7.69 1.65
N CYS A 13 -2.43 6.48 1.92
CA CYS A 13 -1.65 6.18 3.10
C CYS A 13 -0.33 6.97 3.10
N LEU A 14 0.43 6.92 2.00
CA LEU A 14 1.69 7.66 1.84
C LEU A 14 1.50 9.17 2.02
N LYS A 15 0.42 9.76 1.52
CA LYS A 15 0.13 11.20 1.71
C LYS A 15 0.08 11.66 3.17
N GLN A 16 -0.10 10.76 4.13
CA GLN A 16 -0.07 11.11 5.56
C GLN A 16 1.36 11.36 6.07
N TYR A 17 2.37 10.88 5.35
CA TYR A 17 3.77 10.94 5.73
C TYR A 17 4.58 11.96 4.92
N TYR A 18 4.05 12.43 3.79
CA TYR A 18 4.75 13.35 2.88
C TYR A 18 3.93 14.63 2.63
N GLU A 19 4.61 15.78 2.63
CA GLU A 19 4.00 17.06 2.29
C GLU A 19 3.65 17.16 0.79
N ALA A 20 2.69 18.04 0.49
CA ALA A 20 1.62 17.91 -0.52
C ALA A 20 1.99 17.69 -2.01
N ASP A 21 3.25 17.65 -2.43
CA ASP A 21 3.60 17.66 -3.86
C ASP A 21 4.64 16.61 -4.33
N SER A 22 5.11 15.73 -3.45
CA SER A 22 6.01 14.64 -3.86
C SER A 22 5.33 13.28 -3.73
N MET A 23 5.09 12.62 -4.86
CA MET A 23 4.83 11.18 -4.86
C MET A 23 6.20 10.49 -4.67
N PRO A 24 6.48 9.91 -3.50
CA PRO A 24 7.85 9.60 -3.09
C PRO A 24 8.33 8.22 -3.54
N ILE A 25 7.48 7.47 -4.23
CA ILE A 25 7.75 6.09 -4.64
C ILE A 25 7.56 5.93 -6.15
N GLY A 26 8.43 5.12 -6.76
CA GLY A 26 8.33 4.82 -8.18
C GLY A 26 7.21 3.83 -8.51
N ASP A 27 6.93 3.65 -9.79
CA ASP A 27 5.93 2.67 -10.25
C ASP A 27 6.29 1.23 -9.85
N LYS A 28 7.59 0.92 -9.76
CA LYS A 28 8.08 -0.40 -9.33
C LYS A 28 7.74 -0.67 -7.87
N ASP A 29 7.96 0.30 -6.99
CA ASP A 29 7.64 0.18 -5.57
C ASP A 29 6.12 0.07 -5.37
N LEU A 30 5.35 0.87 -6.11
CA LEU A 30 3.89 0.81 -6.11
C LEU A 30 3.37 -0.56 -6.57
N GLU A 31 4.02 -1.17 -7.56
CA GLU A 31 3.70 -2.53 -8.02
C GLU A 31 4.04 -3.58 -6.94
N ASN A 32 5.21 -3.47 -6.30
CA ASN A 32 5.63 -4.38 -5.24
C ASN A 32 4.71 -4.33 -4.02
N LEU A 33 4.40 -3.13 -3.53
CA LEU A 33 3.45 -2.90 -2.43
C LEU A 33 2.09 -3.51 -2.78
N SER A 34 1.59 -3.24 -3.99
CA SER A 34 0.32 -3.80 -4.44
C SER A 34 0.35 -5.34 -4.43
N LYS A 35 1.40 -5.97 -4.98
CA LYS A 35 1.55 -7.43 -5.00
C LYS A 35 1.55 -8.01 -3.59
N ARG A 36 2.29 -7.41 -2.66
CA ARG A 36 2.36 -7.86 -1.26
C ARG A 36 1.00 -7.79 -0.56
N ILE A 37 0.25 -6.71 -0.76
CA ILE A 37 -1.11 -6.56 -0.22
C ILE A 37 -2.06 -7.61 -0.79
N PHE A 38 -1.98 -7.88 -2.11
CA PHE A 38 -2.78 -8.93 -2.73
C PHE A 38 -2.46 -10.30 -2.14
N GLN A 39 -1.17 -10.62 -1.99
CA GLN A 39 -0.74 -11.89 -1.43
C GLN A 39 -1.26 -12.08 0.01
N ILE A 40 -1.10 -11.09 0.88
CA ILE A 40 -1.62 -11.14 2.27
C ILE A 40 -3.14 -11.37 2.26
N LYS A 41 -3.87 -10.74 1.34
CA LYS A 41 -5.32 -10.89 1.22
C LYS A 41 -5.77 -12.23 0.62
N GLU A 42 -4.92 -12.88 -0.14
CA GLU A 42 -5.17 -14.24 -0.63
C GLU A 42 -4.88 -15.28 0.46
N GLU A 43 -3.83 -15.06 1.25
CA GLU A 43 -3.45 -15.92 2.39
C GLU A 43 -4.39 -15.74 3.59
N ASP A 44 -4.86 -14.53 3.84
CA ASP A 44 -5.81 -14.18 4.91
C ASP A 44 -6.96 -13.31 4.39
N PRO A 45 -7.98 -13.91 3.72
CA PRO A 45 -9.15 -13.19 3.22
C PRO A 45 -9.90 -12.32 4.25
N PRO A 46 -10.11 -12.75 5.51
CA PRO A 46 -10.81 -11.96 6.52
C PRO A 46 -10.00 -10.80 7.11
N ALA A 47 -8.69 -10.71 6.87
CA ALA A 47 -7.88 -9.56 7.30
C ALA A 47 -8.52 -8.24 6.87
N ASP A 48 -8.38 -7.14 7.60
CA ASP A 48 -8.89 -5.86 7.13
C ASP A 48 -7.99 -5.27 6.04
N LEU A 49 -8.56 -4.82 4.92
CA LEU A 49 -7.75 -4.29 3.81
C LEU A 49 -7.06 -2.99 4.18
N PHE A 50 -7.71 -2.13 4.97
CA PHE A 50 -7.14 -0.87 5.38
C PHE A 50 -5.98 -1.11 6.34
N GLU A 51 -6.11 -2.00 7.32
CA GLU A 51 -5.02 -2.40 8.22
C GLU A 51 -3.82 -2.98 7.42
N VAL A 52 -4.07 -3.96 6.54
CA VAL A 52 -3.00 -4.55 5.69
C VAL A 52 -2.27 -3.50 4.86
N VAL A 53 -2.99 -2.52 4.29
CA VAL A 53 -2.35 -1.44 3.53
C VAL A 53 -1.48 -0.59 4.44
N ASN A 54 -1.94 -0.24 5.65
CA ASN A 54 -1.16 0.58 6.58
C ASN A 54 0.10 -0.15 7.05
N ASP A 55 -0.01 -1.43 7.41
CA ASP A 55 1.13 -2.22 7.88
C ASP A 55 2.20 -2.33 6.79
N VAL A 56 1.81 -2.69 5.57
CA VAL A 56 2.75 -2.85 4.45
C VAL A 56 3.40 -1.52 4.05
N VAL A 57 2.64 -0.42 4.06
CA VAL A 57 3.18 0.92 3.76
C VAL A 57 4.10 1.38 4.89
N TYR A 58 3.74 1.16 6.15
CA TYR A 58 4.57 1.53 7.29
C TYR A 58 5.89 0.75 7.29
N GLU A 59 5.84 -0.57 7.05
CA GLU A 59 7.03 -1.41 6.91
C GLU A 59 7.95 -0.90 5.80
N PHE A 60 7.39 -0.52 4.65
CA PHE A 60 8.16 0.05 3.53
C PHE A 60 8.83 1.39 3.87
N LEU A 61 8.23 2.21 4.72
CA LEU A 61 8.80 3.49 5.15
C LEU A 61 9.86 3.35 6.25
N ALA A 62 9.81 2.25 7.00
CA ALA A 62 10.69 1.98 8.12
C ALA A 62 12.00 1.27 7.71
N ASP A 63 12.05 0.74 6.48
CA ASP A 63 13.23 0.13 5.83
C ASP A 63 14.08 1.19 5.09
#